data_AF-A0A3R7H4W9-F1
#
_entry.id   AF-A0A3R7H4W9-F1
#
_cell.length_a   1.000
_cell.length_b   1.000
_cell.length_c   1.000
_cell.angle_alpha   90.00
_cell.angle_beta   90.00
_cell.angle_gamma   90.00
#
_symmetry.space_group_name_H-M   'P 1'
#
loop_
_entity.id
_entity.type
_entity.pdbx_description
1 polymer ?
#
loop_
_entity_poly.entity_id
_entity_poly.type
_entity_poly.pdbx_seq_one_letter_code
_entity_poly.pdbx_strand_id
1 'polypeptide(L)'
;MVLVSDMYLVLSPDPCDTGKRTGVYQINDDDTPAITVIPEVSIGTALDVLWHDKKHATDMKKILIALISFSIFVAAMFLHIPTTNMYHQSHGMSSALATSGSDTITDNSPVKFYNIETIPDIFDWLNNTFIPQVFVTEDYNGNALPEAQWGHVATFNKVLGAVHFEVSNMYKGKCDTPDFLADLYPNCYDSSSTTTDEFLISFDTNISDAVALLTDKKDSGTWIDSSTEKLLITVITLNGELPGYAVTKLQLDFNDGGYIEPSASTTSTLLDQYPSTTTIVLDVLVVLWFSPWILVPAVIAFVKTYEKKHRLTNPRQWMKLAKRTAKAIGVWAFPDGWFAIDFFRGPIVNLFYITVLITQAVSTDSDFRRKLLTLGHSGQSGDEASDNLASVTRSFRTIANLTVLLRLLATAAVLVLGLRILNTFRDHVGLSILTRTMASAVHSFWTFSVVFAVIFTAFAASGTVLFGSRIEDFSSLASAMKSCVNMIYGDFDFDTIKDIDYSVVYYWSYMTLQTFVLLNIVLAIVVDAYQEEKIKKDKNKCWVFRRVVCNVFRQWLARVNDLLWFPCCPETKVEPSAETPTGSIPDDSAYSLTEKKRGQWPQSDLDNSEVRQLTERLENLERKLDYLIENLAKQAMK
;
A
#
# COMPACT_ATOMS: atom_id res chain seq x y z
N MET A 1 -38.87 -28.09 38.09
CA MET A 1 -38.29 -29.44 38.02
C MET A 1 -38.47 -29.91 36.60
N VAL A 2 -37.44 -29.80 35.77
CA VAL A 2 -37.31 -30.49 34.48
C VAL A 2 -35.88 -31.02 34.51
N LEU A 3 -35.76 -32.34 34.61
CA LEU A 3 -34.50 -33.06 34.50
C LEU A 3 -34.03 -32.94 33.05
N VAL A 4 -32.86 -32.32 32.83
CA VAL A 4 -32.18 -32.40 31.54
C VAL A 4 -31.32 -33.66 31.60
N SER A 5 -31.75 -34.71 30.90
CA SER A 5 -30.91 -35.87 30.63
C SER A 5 -29.84 -35.45 29.62
N ASP A 6 -28.56 -35.66 29.95
CA ASP A 6 -27.46 -35.44 28.99
C ASP A 6 -27.62 -36.40 27.81
N MET A 7 -27.63 -35.84 26.62
CA MET A 7 -27.97 -36.53 25.38
C MET A 7 -26.65 -36.76 24.61
N TYR A 8 -26.40 -38.01 24.21
CA TYR A 8 -25.13 -38.47 23.60
C TYR A 8 -25.33 -38.84 22.13
N LEU A 9 -24.33 -38.54 21.29
CA LEU A 9 -24.30 -38.95 19.88
C LEU A 9 -23.49 -40.24 19.74
N VAL A 10 -24.14 -41.29 19.22
CA VAL A 10 -23.53 -42.57 18.87
C VAL A 10 -23.00 -42.45 17.43
N LEU A 11 -21.68 -42.43 17.25
CA LEU A 11 -21.06 -42.36 15.93
C LEU A 11 -21.18 -43.72 15.23
N SER A 12 -21.88 -43.76 14.08
CA SER A 12 -21.90 -44.95 13.20
C SER A 12 -20.50 -45.19 12.64
N PRO A 13 -20.04 -46.46 12.50
CA PRO A 13 -18.74 -46.75 11.91
C PRO A 13 -18.64 -46.14 10.50
N ASP A 14 -17.45 -45.61 10.18
CA ASP A 14 -17.14 -45.06 8.86
C ASP A 14 -17.48 -46.10 7.76
N PRO A 15 -18.28 -45.75 6.74
CA PRO A 15 -18.58 -46.67 5.63
C PRO A 15 -17.35 -46.93 4.73
N CYS A 16 -16.19 -46.38 5.06
CA CYS A 16 -14.93 -46.58 4.35
C CYS A 16 -13.89 -47.41 5.13
N ASP A 17 -14.19 -47.88 6.35
CA ASP A 17 -13.29 -48.82 7.04
C ASP A 17 -13.52 -50.24 6.48
N THR A 18 -13.00 -50.48 5.28
CA THR A 18 -12.91 -51.83 4.72
C THR A 18 -11.86 -52.59 5.52
N GLY A 19 -12.36 -53.39 6.46
CA GLY A 19 -11.55 -54.19 7.37
C GLY A 19 -10.42 -54.95 6.66
N LYS A 20 -9.19 -54.62 7.05
CA LYS A 20 -8.05 -55.54 7.04
C LYS A 20 -7.32 -55.42 8.37
N ARG A 21 -7.90 -56.01 9.42
CA ARG A 21 -7.10 -56.45 10.58
C ARG A 21 -6.50 -57.81 10.24
N THR A 22 -5.29 -57.81 9.68
CA THR A 22 -4.43 -59.00 9.68
C THR A 22 -3.85 -59.16 11.09
N GLY A 23 -4.41 -60.10 11.86
CA GLY A 23 -3.90 -60.50 13.16
C GLY A 23 -4.45 -61.87 13.50
N VAL A 24 -3.55 -62.85 13.60
CA VAL A 24 -3.80 -64.28 13.85
C VAL A 24 -4.56 -64.46 15.18
N TYR A 25 -5.68 -65.18 15.15
CA TYR A 25 -6.40 -65.62 16.34
C TYR A 25 -5.68 -66.81 16.98
N GLN A 26 -5.27 -66.67 18.24
CA GLN A 26 -5.20 -67.80 19.17
C GLN A 26 -6.44 -67.73 20.05
N ILE A 27 -7.22 -68.81 20.01
CA ILE A 27 -8.42 -69.03 20.81
C ILE A 27 -7.97 -69.41 22.22
N ASN A 28 -8.37 -68.65 23.23
CA ASN A 28 -8.49 -69.14 24.59
C ASN A 28 -9.96 -68.95 25.00
N ASP A 29 -10.60 -70.06 25.37
CA ASP A 29 -11.96 -70.14 25.89
C ASP A 29 -11.98 -69.66 27.35
N ASP A 30 -12.08 -68.35 27.58
CA ASP A 30 -12.75 -67.76 28.75
C ASP A 30 -12.78 -66.24 28.59
N ASP A 31 -13.79 -65.68 27.92
CA ASP A 31 -14.08 -64.24 27.99
C ASP A 31 -15.53 -63.98 27.54
N THR A 32 -16.33 -63.45 28.47
CA THR A 32 -17.59 -62.74 28.18
C THR A 32 -17.42 -61.77 27.01
N PRO A 33 -18.43 -61.59 26.13
CA PRO A 33 -18.28 -60.73 24.97
C PRO A 33 -18.00 -59.29 25.41
N ALA A 34 -16.79 -58.81 25.12
CA ALA A 34 -16.42 -57.41 25.30
C ALA A 34 -17.33 -56.56 24.41
N ILE A 35 -18.31 -55.90 25.04
CA ILE A 35 -19.14 -54.87 24.42
C ILE A 35 -18.17 -53.82 23.89
N THR A 36 -18.02 -53.73 22.56
CA THR A 36 -17.37 -52.60 21.89
C THR A 36 -18.14 -51.34 22.28
N VAL A 37 -17.62 -50.60 23.26
CA VAL A 37 -18.12 -49.28 23.64
C VAL A 37 -18.01 -48.40 22.41
N ILE A 38 -19.15 -48.08 21.80
CA ILE A 38 -19.22 -47.10 20.72
C ILE A 38 -18.73 -45.78 21.32
N PRO A 39 -17.81 -45.04 20.67
CA PRO A 39 -17.35 -43.76 21.22
C PRO A 39 -18.53 -42.79 21.26
N GLU A 40 -19.13 -42.66 22.44
CA GLU A 40 -20.20 -41.72 22.72
C GLU A 40 -19.59 -40.33 22.95
N VAL A 41 -19.94 -39.39 22.09
CA VAL A 41 -19.54 -37.98 22.26
C VAL A 41 -20.77 -37.23 22.77
N SER A 42 -20.61 -36.49 23.87
CA SER A 42 -21.68 -35.60 24.36
C SER A 42 -22.11 -34.62 23.25
N ILE A 43 -23.42 -34.38 23.07
CA ILE A 43 -23.92 -33.49 22.02
C ILE A 43 -23.34 -32.07 22.14
N GLY A 44 -23.08 -31.60 23.37
CA GLY A 44 -22.44 -30.30 23.62
C GLY A 44 -21.04 -30.21 23.01
N THR A 45 -20.20 -31.23 23.20
CA THR A 45 -18.85 -31.29 22.64
C THR A 45 -18.88 -31.42 21.11
N ALA A 46 -19.80 -32.22 20.56
CA ALA A 46 -19.95 -32.37 19.11
C ALA A 46 -20.41 -31.05 18.44
N LEU A 47 -21.34 -30.32 19.07
CA LEU A 47 -21.82 -29.03 18.58
C LEU A 47 -20.73 -27.96 18.60
N ASP A 48 -19.91 -27.94 19.65
CA ASP A 48 -18.81 -26.98 19.80
C ASP A 48 -17.72 -27.20 18.73
N VAL A 49 -17.34 -28.45 18.49
CA VAL A 49 -16.40 -28.83 17.41
C VAL A 49 -16.94 -28.44 16.03
N LEU A 50 -18.22 -28.74 15.75
CA LEU A 50 -18.85 -28.37 14.48
C LEU A 50 -18.95 -26.85 14.29
N TRP A 51 -19.20 -26.11 15.37
CA TRP A 51 -19.26 -24.66 15.34
C TRP A 51 -17.89 -24.05 15.06
N HIS A 52 -16.83 -24.58 15.67
CA HIS A 52 -15.45 -24.21 15.37
C HIS A 52 -15.07 -24.51 13.92
N ASP A 53 -15.34 -25.71 13.40
CA ASP A 53 -15.05 -26.07 12.01
C ASP A 53 -15.77 -25.15 11.00
N LYS A 54 -17.05 -24.84 11.25
CA LYS A 54 -17.82 -23.90 10.43
C LYS A 54 -17.26 -22.47 10.47
N LYS A 55 -16.82 -22.02 11.64
CA LYS A 55 -16.19 -20.71 11.82
C LYS A 55 -14.86 -20.63 11.05
N HIS A 56 -13.99 -21.63 11.20
CA HIS A 56 -12.73 -21.71 10.46
C HIS A 56 -12.93 -21.70 8.94
N ALA A 57 -13.89 -22.46 8.41
CA ALA A 57 -14.21 -22.46 6.99
C ALA A 57 -14.70 -21.08 6.50
N THR A 58 -15.47 -20.38 7.32
CA THR A 58 -15.94 -19.03 7.01
C THR A 58 -14.79 -18.02 6.99
N ASP A 59 -13.86 -18.11 7.94
CA ASP A 59 -12.72 -17.21 8.03
C ASP A 59 -11.72 -17.45 6.88
N MET A 60 -11.49 -18.72 6.49
CA MET A 60 -10.72 -19.05 5.28
C MET A 60 -11.34 -18.48 4.00
N LYS A 61 -12.67 -18.53 3.86
CA LYS A 61 -13.37 -17.95 2.70
C LYS A 61 -13.18 -16.42 2.65
N LYS A 62 -13.24 -15.72 3.79
CA LYS A 62 -13.02 -14.27 3.86
C LYS A 62 -11.60 -13.91 3.40
N ILE A 63 -10.59 -14.66 3.83
CA ILE A 63 -9.19 -14.46 3.44
C ILE A 63 -9.03 -14.62 1.93
N LEU A 64 -9.57 -15.71 1.35
CA LEU A 64 -9.48 -15.94 -0.08
C LEU A 64 -10.14 -14.81 -0.88
N ILE A 65 -11.32 -14.34 -0.46
CA ILE A 65 -12.00 -13.21 -1.10
C ILE A 65 -11.17 -11.92 -0.97
N ALA A 66 -10.55 -11.67 0.18
CA ALA A 66 -9.69 -10.50 0.37
C ALA A 66 -8.47 -10.53 -0.55
N LEU A 67 -7.79 -11.68 -0.65
CA LEU A 67 -6.65 -11.88 -1.56
C LEU A 67 -7.06 -11.72 -3.02
N ILE A 68 -8.16 -12.34 -3.45
CA ILE A 68 -8.69 -12.18 -4.82
C ILE A 68 -9.01 -10.71 -5.10
N SER A 69 -9.67 -10.02 -4.17
CA SER A 69 -10.00 -8.60 -4.34
C SER A 69 -8.76 -7.72 -4.47
N PHE A 70 -7.72 -7.99 -3.68
CA PHE A 70 -6.44 -7.28 -3.76
C PHE A 70 -5.77 -7.54 -5.12
N SER A 71 -5.64 -8.80 -5.54
CA SER A 71 -5.00 -9.15 -6.80
C SER A 71 -5.74 -8.59 -8.02
N ILE A 72 -7.08 -8.63 -8.02
CA ILE A 72 -7.89 -8.05 -9.11
C ILE A 72 -7.67 -6.54 -9.19
N PHE A 73 -7.70 -5.83 -8.06
CA PHE A 73 -7.47 -4.38 -8.05
C PHE A 73 -6.06 -4.02 -8.48
N VAL A 74 -5.03 -4.72 -7.98
CA VAL A 74 -3.63 -4.47 -8.37
C VAL A 74 -3.42 -4.71 -9.87
N ALA A 75 -3.99 -5.79 -10.42
CA ALA A 75 -3.93 -6.06 -11.86
C ALA A 75 -4.62 -4.96 -12.68
N ALA A 76 -5.81 -4.52 -12.26
CA ALA A 76 -6.56 -3.45 -12.95
C ALA A 76 -5.86 -2.08 -12.82
N MET A 77 -5.25 -1.79 -11.67
CA MET A 77 -4.48 -0.56 -11.44
C MET A 77 -3.34 -0.40 -12.45
N PHE A 78 -2.58 -1.47 -12.73
CA PHE A 78 -1.47 -1.43 -13.69
C PHE A 78 -1.92 -1.26 -15.16
N LEU A 79 -3.21 -1.51 -15.48
CA LEU A 79 -3.74 -1.18 -16.82
C LEU A 79 -3.83 0.34 -17.03
N HIS A 80 -4.14 1.10 -15.98
CA HIS A 80 -4.24 2.57 -16.01
C HIS A 80 -2.92 3.28 -15.69
N ILE A 81 -1.98 2.58 -15.06
CA ILE A 81 -0.67 3.10 -14.69
C ILE A 81 0.42 2.13 -15.17
N PRO A 82 0.69 2.05 -16.48
CA PRO A 82 1.76 1.21 -17.03
C PRO A 82 3.12 1.84 -16.74
N THR A 83 3.61 1.60 -15.51
CA THR A 83 4.81 2.24 -14.95
C THR A 83 6.07 2.03 -15.79
N THR A 84 6.22 0.89 -16.47
CA THR A 84 7.39 0.62 -17.34
C THR A 84 7.45 1.58 -18.52
N ASN A 85 6.34 1.73 -19.25
CA ASN A 85 6.29 2.60 -20.43
C ASN A 85 6.43 4.07 -20.02
N MET A 86 5.76 4.45 -18.94
CA MET A 86 5.86 5.80 -18.38
C MET A 86 7.28 6.11 -17.89
N TYR A 87 7.98 5.13 -17.32
CA TYR A 87 9.38 5.28 -16.92
C TYR A 87 10.29 5.50 -18.12
N HIS A 88 10.19 4.68 -19.17
CA HIS A 88 11.04 4.84 -20.36
C HIS A 88 10.86 6.21 -21.03
N GLN A 89 9.61 6.69 -21.12
CA GLN A 89 9.32 8.02 -21.65
C GLN A 89 9.87 9.13 -20.74
N SER A 90 9.57 9.06 -19.44
CA SER A 90 10.04 10.05 -18.46
C SER A 90 11.56 10.11 -18.41
N HIS A 91 12.21 8.94 -18.44
CA HIS A 91 13.65 8.82 -18.37
C HIS A 91 14.29 9.45 -19.61
N GLY A 92 13.82 9.13 -20.82
CA GLY A 92 14.35 9.71 -22.06
C GLY A 92 14.28 11.23 -22.10
N MET A 93 13.21 11.84 -21.56
CA MET A 93 13.12 13.29 -21.43
C MET A 93 14.06 13.84 -20.36
N SER A 94 14.08 13.24 -19.16
CA SER A 94 14.91 13.70 -18.05
C SER A 94 16.41 13.59 -18.36
N SER A 95 16.85 12.52 -19.03
CA SER A 95 18.24 12.31 -19.40
C SER A 95 18.71 13.25 -20.50
N ALA A 96 17.79 13.77 -21.32
CA ALA A 96 18.10 14.74 -22.37
C ALA A 96 18.12 16.18 -21.85
N LEU A 97 17.18 16.55 -20.97
CA LEU A 97 16.95 17.94 -20.58
C LEU A 97 17.46 18.30 -19.17
N ALA A 98 17.45 17.35 -18.24
CA ALA A 98 17.84 17.55 -16.84
C ALA A 98 19.15 16.79 -16.53
N THR A 99 20.21 17.14 -17.25
CA THR A 99 21.52 16.49 -17.11
C THR A 99 22.25 16.96 -15.85
N SER A 100 22.96 16.03 -15.19
CA SER A 100 23.82 16.28 -14.03
C SER A 100 25.26 15.79 -14.29
N GLY A 101 26.22 16.26 -13.50
CA GLY A 101 27.58 15.69 -13.43
C GLY A 101 28.65 16.71 -13.03
N SER A 102 29.78 16.24 -12.50
CA SER A 102 30.82 17.07 -11.86
C SER A 102 31.83 17.73 -12.81
N ASP A 103 31.49 17.90 -14.09
CA ASP A 103 32.45 18.36 -15.08
C ASP A 103 32.58 19.88 -15.05
N THR A 104 33.81 20.38 -15.07
CA THR A 104 34.11 21.81 -15.21
C THR A 104 33.66 22.32 -16.59
N ILE A 105 33.08 23.51 -16.62
CA ILE A 105 32.68 24.20 -17.86
C ILE A 105 33.92 24.34 -18.75
N THR A 106 33.91 23.70 -19.92
CA THR A 106 34.95 23.82 -20.94
C THR A 106 34.29 24.00 -22.29
N ASP A 107 35.01 24.47 -23.30
CA ASP A 107 34.50 24.56 -24.67
C ASP A 107 33.95 23.22 -25.20
N ASN A 108 34.41 22.10 -24.63
CA ASN A 108 33.99 20.75 -24.97
C ASN A 108 32.94 20.15 -24.01
N SER A 109 32.58 20.84 -22.92
CA SER A 109 31.59 20.40 -21.93
C SER A 109 30.70 21.59 -21.55
N PRO A 110 29.58 21.79 -22.27
CA PRO A 110 28.68 22.90 -22.01
C PRO A 110 27.99 22.73 -20.65
N VAL A 111 27.50 23.85 -20.09
CA VAL A 111 26.81 23.90 -18.79
C VAL A 111 25.70 22.85 -18.76
N LYS A 112 25.62 22.08 -17.67
CA LYS A 112 24.57 21.08 -17.40
C LYS A 112 23.48 21.70 -16.53
N PHE A 113 22.26 21.20 -16.63
CA PHE A 113 21.10 21.81 -15.95
C PHE A 113 21.29 21.93 -14.42
N TYR A 114 21.76 20.86 -13.77
CA TYR A 114 21.96 20.87 -12.31
C TYR A 114 23.23 21.63 -11.84
N ASN A 115 24.05 22.14 -12.76
CA ASN A 115 25.27 22.88 -12.43
C ASN A 115 25.10 24.40 -12.65
N ILE A 116 23.88 24.87 -12.86
CA ILE A 116 23.59 26.29 -13.06
C ILE A 116 23.67 26.98 -11.69
N GLU A 117 24.64 27.88 -11.52
CA GLU A 117 24.84 28.62 -10.27
C GLU A 117 24.56 30.11 -10.43
N THR A 118 24.78 30.67 -11.62
CA THR A 118 24.66 32.10 -11.90
C THR A 118 23.77 32.41 -13.11
N ILE A 119 23.29 33.66 -13.22
CA ILE A 119 22.46 34.11 -14.35
C ILE A 119 23.16 33.90 -15.71
N PRO A 120 24.45 34.22 -15.90
CA PRO A 120 25.16 33.92 -17.14
C PRO A 120 25.11 32.43 -17.53
N ASP A 121 25.25 31.52 -16.56
CA ASP A 121 25.20 30.07 -16.79
C ASP A 121 23.86 29.62 -17.37
N ILE A 122 22.77 30.31 -17.02
CA ILE A 122 21.43 30.06 -17.59
C ILE A 122 21.47 30.28 -19.10
N PHE A 123 21.99 31.42 -19.55
CA PHE A 123 22.05 31.75 -20.98
C PHE A 123 23.00 30.83 -21.73
N ASP A 124 24.13 30.46 -21.12
CA ASP A 124 25.08 29.52 -21.71
C ASP A 124 24.49 28.12 -21.81
N TRP A 125 23.77 27.65 -20.78
CA TRP A 125 23.01 26.41 -20.83
C TRP A 125 21.90 26.46 -21.88
N LEU A 126 21.14 27.56 -21.95
CA LEU A 126 20.04 27.71 -22.91
C LEU A 126 20.55 27.61 -24.36
N ASN A 127 21.62 28.32 -24.68
CA ASN A 127 22.15 28.39 -26.04
C ASN A 127 22.94 27.12 -26.43
N ASN A 128 23.77 26.58 -25.53
CA ASN A 128 24.69 25.50 -25.88
C ASN A 128 24.15 24.10 -25.57
N THR A 129 23.22 23.96 -24.61
CA THR A 129 22.71 22.66 -24.17
C THR A 129 21.22 22.51 -24.48
N PHE A 130 20.38 23.44 -24.03
CA PHE A 130 18.92 23.28 -24.11
C PHE A 130 18.39 23.38 -25.55
N ILE A 131 18.71 24.46 -26.28
CA ILE A 131 18.20 24.66 -27.64
C ILE A 131 18.61 23.50 -28.57
N PRO A 132 19.88 23.08 -28.64
CA PRO A 132 20.28 21.98 -29.52
C PRO A 132 19.59 20.65 -29.21
N GLN A 133 19.19 20.42 -27.95
CA GLN A 133 18.48 19.20 -27.53
C GLN A 133 16.98 19.25 -27.87
N VAL A 134 16.37 20.43 -27.86
CA VAL A 134 14.93 20.60 -28.07
C VAL A 134 14.58 20.89 -29.53
N PHE A 135 15.36 21.73 -30.21
CA PHE A 135 15.13 22.19 -31.58
C PHE A 135 16.04 21.47 -32.57
N VAL A 136 16.07 20.14 -32.54
CA VAL A 136 16.95 19.34 -33.41
C VAL A 136 16.57 19.55 -34.89
N THR A 137 17.51 20.08 -35.68
CA THR A 137 17.35 20.29 -37.14
C THR A 137 18.23 19.38 -37.98
N GLU A 138 19.19 18.67 -37.38
CA GLU A 138 20.16 17.81 -38.06
C GLU A 138 20.15 16.40 -37.47
N ASP A 139 20.45 15.39 -38.29
CA ASP A 139 20.63 14.02 -37.82
C ASP A 139 22.00 13.82 -37.16
N TYR A 140 22.24 12.62 -36.61
CA TYR A 140 23.52 12.27 -35.99
C TYR A 140 24.72 12.28 -36.97
N ASN A 141 24.48 12.33 -38.27
CA ASN A 141 25.50 12.43 -39.31
C ASN A 141 25.71 13.88 -39.79
N GLY A 142 24.97 14.86 -39.24
CA GLY A 142 25.00 16.27 -39.68
C GLY A 142 24.20 16.56 -40.95
N ASN A 143 23.30 15.68 -41.36
CA ASN A 143 22.38 15.96 -42.47
C ASN A 143 21.15 16.71 -41.96
N ALA A 144 20.70 17.72 -42.70
CA ALA A 144 19.47 18.44 -42.38
C ALA A 144 18.25 17.51 -42.38
N LEU A 145 17.49 17.54 -41.29
CA LEU A 145 16.23 16.83 -41.15
C LEU A 145 15.10 17.56 -41.89
N PRO A 146 14.13 16.84 -42.46
CA PRO A 146 12.90 17.45 -42.95
C PRO A 146 12.15 18.18 -41.84
N GLU A 147 11.47 19.29 -42.15
CA GLU A 147 10.72 20.11 -41.16
C GLU A 147 9.72 19.30 -40.34
N ALA A 148 9.10 18.27 -40.92
CA ALA A 148 8.19 17.37 -40.20
C ALA A 148 8.87 16.65 -39.01
N GLN A 149 10.17 16.40 -39.12
CA GLN A 149 10.99 15.70 -38.13
C GLN A 149 11.69 16.64 -37.14
N TRP A 150 11.51 17.95 -37.25
CA TRP A 150 12.08 18.90 -36.28
C TRP A 150 11.46 18.74 -34.90
N GLY A 151 12.15 19.16 -33.84
CA GLY A 151 11.58 19.17 -32.50
C GLY A 151 11.34 17.79 -31.88
N HIS A 152 12.12 16.77 -32.26
CA HIS A 152 12.14 15.49 -31.57
C HIS A 152 13.24 15.45 -30.51
N VAL A 153 12.84 15.31 -29.25
CA VAL A 153 13.75 15.13 -28.11
C VAL A 153 13.98 13.64 -27.88
N ALA A 154 15.24 13.25 -27.68
CA ALA A 154 15.63 11.84 -27.50
C ALA A 154 15.04 10.92 -28.59
N THR A 155 15.10 11.37 -29.84
CA THR A 155 14.66 10.66 -31.06
C THR A 155 13.14 10.49 -31.23
N PHE A 156 12.41 10.07 -30.20
CA PHE A 156 11.00 9.65 -30.34
C PHE A 156 9.97 10.62 -29.74
N ASN A 157 10.39 11.63 -28.96
CA ASN A 157 9.47 12.51 -28.25
C ASN A 157 9.31 13.83 -29.00
N LYS A 158 8.24 13.97 -29.78
CA LYS A 158 7.93 15.19 -30.53
C LYS A 158 7.42 16.28 -29.58
N VAL A 159 8.02 17.47 -29.62
CA VAL A 159 7.54 18.67 -28.92
C VAL A 159 6.22 19.13 -29.53
N LEU A 160 5.26 19.48 -28.69
CA LEU A 160 3.93 19.91 -29.09
C LEU A 160 3.79 21.43 -28.96
N GLY A 161 3.55 22.13 -30.07
CA GLY A 161 3.28 23.58 -30.09
C GLY A 161 4.51 24.45 -29.84
N ALA A 162 4.85 24.74 -28.59
CA ALA A 162 6.01 25.56 -28.30
C ALA A 162 6.61 25.21 -26.93
N VAL A 163 7.86 25.60 -26.75
CA VAL A 163 8.49 25.63 -25.42
C VAL A 163 7.99 26.86 -24.69
N HIS A 164 7.46 26.67 -23.49
CA HIS A 164 6.91 27.74 -22.67
C HIS A 164 7.89 28.14 -21.57
N PHE A 165 8.31 29.40 -21.60
CA PHE A 165 9.13 30.04 -20.57
C PHE A 165 8.24 30.95 -19.72
N GLU A 166 8.24 30.72 -18.42
CA GLU A 166 7.50 31.49 -17.44
C GLU A 166 8.50 32.10 -16.47
N VAL A 167 8.60 33.43 -16.45
CA VAL A 167 9.50 34.17 -15.56
C VAL A 167 8.66 34.93 -14.54
N SER A 168 8.88 34.66 -13.26
CA SER A 168 8.26 35.43 -12.18
C SER A 168 9.27 36.41 -11.61
N ASN A 169 8.93 37.70 -11.63
CA ASN A 169 9.75 38.78 -11.12
C ASN A 169 9.12 39.36 -9.85
N MET A 170 9.95 39.61 -8.85
CA MET A 170 9.60 40.21 -7.57
C MET A 170 9.41 41.73 -7.70
N TYR A 171 8.55 42.28 -6.85
CA TYR A 171 8.38 43.72 -6.79
C TYR A 171 9.61 44.40 -6.19
N LYS A 172 10.09 45.47 -6.83
CA LYS A 172 11.20 46.28 -6.34
C LYS A 172 10.71 47.25 -5.26
N GLY A 173 11.11 47.00 -4.02
CA GLY A 173 10.75 47.78 -2.84
C GLY A 173 11.96 48.35 -2.09
N LYS A 174 11.68 48.96 -0.94
CA LYS A 174 12.72 49.36 0.03
C LYS A 174 13.10 48.15 0.89
N CYS A 175 14.39 48.03 1.19
CA CYS A 175 14.87 47.02 2.12
C CYS A 175 14.38 47.29 3.54
N ASP A 176 14.03 46.23 4.27
CA ASP A 176 13.84 46.28 5.72
C ASP A 176 15.20 46.19 6.41
N THR A 177 16.00 47.25 6.26
CA THR A 177 17.34 47.36 6.83
C THR A 177 17.39 48.54 7.80
N PRO A 178 18.23 48.45 8.85
CA PRO A 178 18.50 49.60 9.72
C PRO A 178 18.97 50.82 8.91
N ASP A 179 18.61 52.02 9.34
CA ASP A 179 18.84 53.28 8.59
C ASP A 179 20.29 53.46 8.11
N PHE A 180 21.29 52.98 8.86
CA PHE A 180 22.70 53.11 8.49
C PHE A 180 23.12 52.25 7.28
N LEU A 181 22.30 51.26 6.89
CA LEU A 181 22.51 50.39 5.73
C LEU A 181 21.63 50.77 4.52
N ALA A 182 20.74 51.75 4.67
CA ALA A 182 19.81 52.16 3.61
C ALA A 182 20.55 52.69 2.37
N ASP A 183 21.69 53.35 2.55
CA ASP A 183 22.53 53.83 1.44
C ASP A 183 23.29 52.68 0.73
N LEU A 184 23.58 51.59 1.44
CA LEU A 184 24.27 50.42 0.87
C LEU A 184 23.31 49.52 0.09
N TYR A 185 22.07 49.40 0.57
CA TYR A 185 21.01 48.61 -0.05
C TYR A 185 19.81 49.51 -0.38
N PRO A 186 19.89 50.29 -1.48
CA PRO A 186 18.84 51.25 -1.81
C PRO A 186 17.53 50.59 -2.23
N ASN A 187 17.60 49.36 -2.74
CA ASN A 187 16.43 48.59 -3.18
C ASN A 187 16.58 47.13 -2.78
N CYS A 188 15.47 46.52 -2.38
CA CYS A 188 15.33 45.08 -2.20
C CYS A 188 14.16 44.58 -3.02
N TYR A 189 14.04 43.26 -3.10
CA TYR A 189 12.99 42.58 -3.84
C TYR A 189 12.05 41.90 -2.84
N ASP A 190 10.75 42.03 -3.08
CA ASP A 190 9.70 41.45 -2.26
C ASP A 190 9.09 40.25 -2.99
N SER A 191 9.31 39.04 -2.46
CA SER A 191 8.80 37.78 -2.98
C SER A 191 7.29 37.59 -2.75
N SER A 192 6.65 38.42 -1.91
CA SER A 192 5.22 38.28 -1.65
C SER A 192 4.31 38.80 -2.78
N SER A 193 4.85 39.68 -3.64
CA SER A 193 4.14 40.27 -4.78
C SER A 193 4.92 40.08 -6.06
N THR A 194 4.49 39.14 -6.88
CA THR A 194 5.21 38.73 -8.09
C THR A 194 4.40 38.98 -9.35
N THR A 195 5.10 39.34 -10.42
CA THR A 195 4.54 39.51 -11.76
C THR A 195 5.14 38.48 -12.69
N THR A 196 4.30 37.81 -13.48
CA THR A 196 4.73 36.75 -14.39
C THR A 196 4.75 37.25 -15.83
N ASP A 197 5.87 37.06 -16.52
CA ASP A 197 6.02 37.23 -17.96
C ASP A 197 6.10 35.86 -18.65
N GLU A 198 5.40 35.71 -19.77
CA GLU A 198 5.33 34.47 -20.54
C GLU A 198 6.00 34.66 -21.90
N PHE A 199 6.90 33.74 -22.26
CA PHE A 199 7.61 33.75 -23.52
C PHE A 199 7.56 32.36 -24.17
N LEU A 200 7.38 32.32 -25.49
CA LEU A 200 7.12 31.11 -26.24
C LEU A 200 8.06 30.99 -27.43
N ILE A 201 8.66 29.81 -27.62
CA ILE A 201 9.44 29.48 -28.83
C ILE A 201 8.80 28.28 -29.52
N SER A 202 8.27 28.51 -30.72
CA SER A 202 7.55 27.49 -31.51
C SER A 202 8.46 26.32 -31.89
N PHE A 203 7.94 25.09 -31.86
CA PHE A 203 8.72 23.87 -32.08
C PHE A 203 9.39 23.79 -33.47
N ASP A 204 8.84 24.50 -34.45
CA ASP A 204 9.30 24.57 -35.84
C ASP A 204 10.34 25.68 -36.10
N THR A 205 10.82 26.35 -35.04
CA THR A 205 11.88 27.36 -35.13
C THR A 205 13.23 26.69 -35.39
N ASN A 206 14.04 27.25 -36.30
CA ASN A 206 15.42 26.80 -36.53
C ASN A 206 16.29 27.10 -35.30
N ILE A 207 17.31 26.28 -35.05
CA ILE A 207 18.30 26.47 -33.97
C ILE A 207 18.88 27.90 -34.01
N SER A 208 19.31 28.38 -35.17
CA SER A 208 19.91 29.72 -35.29
C SER A 208 18.95 30.83 -34.86
N ASP A 209 17.67 30.69 -35.21
CA ASP A 209 16.66 31.70 -34.97
C ASP A 209 16.21 31.66 -33.51
N ALA A 210 16.11 30.46 -32.92
CA ALA A 210 15.84 30.29 -31.50
C ALA A 210 16.96 30.88 -30.63
N VAL A 211 18.23 30.66 -31.00
CA VAL A 211 19.39 31.29 -30.34
C VAL A 211 19.36 32.81 -30.52
N ALA A 212 19.01 33.31 -31.71
CA ALA A 212 18.89 34.75 -31.95
C ALA A 212 17.79 35.40 -31.09
N LEU A 213 16.64 34.75 -30.94
CA LEU A 213 15.55 35.22 -30.06
C LEU A 213 15.98 35.28 -28.59
N LEU A 214 16.69 34.25 -28.10
CA LEU A 214 17.22 34.26 -26.74
C LEU A 214 18.31 35.31 -26.55
N THR A 215 19.13 35.55 -27.57
CA THR A 215 20.17 36.58 -27.54
C THR A 215 19.56 37.98 -27.50
N ASP A 216 18.50 38.24 -28.28
CA ASP A 216 17.75 39.51 -28.22
C ASP A 216 17.13 39.72 -26.82
N LYS A 217 16.57 38.68 -26.22
CA LYS A 217 16.06 38.72 -24.84
C LYS A 217 17.16 38.97 -23.81
N LYS A 218 18.33 38.35 -23.98
CA LYS A 218 19.52 38.60 -23.13
C LYS A 218 19.97 40.06 -23.26
N ASP A 219 20.07 40.57 -24.47
CA ASP A 219 20.54 41.93 -24.77
C ASP A 219 19.55 43.01 -24.30
N SER A 220 18.25 42.68 -24.21
CA SER A 220 17.25 43.56 -23.60
C SER A 220 17.53 43.87 -22.12
N GLY A 221 18.21 42.96 -21.41
CA GLY A 221 18.62 43.12 -20.01
C GLY A 221 17.48 43.08 -18.99
N THR A 222 16.23 42.88 -19.40
CA THR A 222 15.05 42.91 -18.50
C THR A 222 14.34 41.57 -18.37
N TRP A 223 14.79 40.53 -19.09
CA TRP A 223 14.09 39.24 -19.10
C TRP A 223 14.40 38.40 -17.87
N ILE A 224 15.69 38.24 -17.54
CA ILE A 224 16.17 37.56 -16.33
C ILE A 224 17.18 38.49 -15.68
N ASP A 225 16.90 38.93 -14.46
CA ASP A 225 17.76 39.84 -13.71
C ASP A 225 17.72 39.52 -12.21
N SER A 226 18.29 40.40 -11.38
CA SER A 226 18.28 40.25 -9.92
C SER A 226 16.89 40.32 -9.28
N SER A 227 15.85 40.73 -10.01
CA SER A 227 14.47 40.73 -9.54
C SER A 227 13.76 39.41 -9.79
N THR A 228 14.33 38.51 -10.58
CA THR A 228 13.73 37.23 -10.91
C THR A 228 13.68 36.32 -9.68
N GLU A 229 12.49 35.81 -9.37
CA GLU A 229 12.25 34.81 -8.33
C GLU A 229 12.37 33.40 -8.90
N LYS A 230 11.82 33.19 -10.10
CA LYS A 230 11.67 31.86 -10.67
C LYS A 230 11.65 31.90 -12.19
N LEU A 231 12.42 31.01 -12.80
CA LEU A 231 12.31 30.65 -14.21
C LEU A 231 11.77 29.23 -14.32
N LEU A 232 10.61 29.07 -14.97
CA LEU A 232 9.99 27.78 -15.23
C LEU A 232 9.89 27.54 -16.74
N ILE A 233 10.58 26.52 -17.22
CA ILE A 233 10.54 26.07 -18.61
C ILE A 233 9.69 24.80 -18.68
N THR A 234 8.61 24.85 -19.44
CA THR A 234 7.71 23.72 -19.65
C THR A 234 7.84 23.21 -21.08
N VAL A 235 8.28 21.96 -21.22
CA VAL A 235 8.36 21.24 -22.50
C VAL A 235 7.33 20.10 -22.48
N ILE A 236 6.40 20.16 -23.41
CA ILE A 236 5.35 19.14 -23.57
C ILE A 236 5.69 18.31 -24.79
N THR A 237 5.84 17.00 -24.60
CA THR A 237 6.16 16.08 -25.68
C THR A 237 5.14 14.96 -25.81
N LEU A 238 4.99 14.46 -27.03
CA LEU A 238 4.22 13.27 -27.39
C LEU A 238 5.19 12.21 -27.91
N ASN A 239 5.04 10.98 -27.43
CA ASN A 239 5.80 9.85 -27.93
C ASN A 239 4.89 8.95 -28.78
N GLY A 240 5.32 8.63 -30.00
CA GLY A 240 4.56 7.79 -30.93
C GLY A 240 4.73 6.29 -30.68
N GLU A 241 5.91 5.87 -30.21
CA GLU A 241 6.24 4.46 -29.90
C GLU A 241 5.60 4.02 -28.58
N LEU A 242 5.56 4.94 -27.61
CA LEU A 242 4.91 4.77 -26.32
C LEU A 242 3.74 5.75 -26.24
N PRO A 243 2.48 5.32 -26.48
CA PRO A 243 1.34 6.23 -26.63
C PRO A 243 1.05 6.99 -25.32
N GLY A 244 1.69 8.15 -25.19
CA GLY A 244 1.71 8.92 -23.96
C GLY A 244 2.29 10.30 -24.17
N TYR A 245 1.88 11.23 -23.31
CA TYR A 245 2.44 12.56 -23.22
C TYR A 245 3.44 12.62 -22.06
N ALA A 246 4.45 13.46 -22.19
CA ALA A 246 5.33 13.82 -21.08
C ALA A 246 5.36 15.33 -20.91
N VAL A 247 5.04 15.80 -19.71
CA VAL A 247 5.20 17.19 -19.32
C VAL A 247 6.49 17.31 -18.52
N THR A 248 7.51 17.90 -19.10
CA THR A 248 8.79 18.16 -18.45
C THR A 248 8.83 19.61 -17.99
N LYS A 249 9.09 19.82 -16.70
CA LYS A 249 9.26 21.11 -16.07
C LYS A 249 10.71 21.22 -15.61
N LEU A 250 11.41 22.22 -16.10
CA LEU A 250 12.73 22.63 -15.63
C LEU A 250 12.54 23.94 -14.89
N GLN A 251 12.90 23.97 -13.62
CA GLN A 251 12.66 25.09 -12.72
C GLN A 251 14.00 25.54 -12.14
N LEU A 252 14.26 26.84 -12.23
CA LEU A 252 15.36 27.50 -11.55
C LEU A 252 14.74 28.46 -10.54
N ASP A 253 14.96 28.21 -9.25
CA ASP A 253 14.50 29.07 -8.17
C ASP A 253 15.66 29.97 -7.71
N PHE A 254 15.41 31.27 -7.67
CA PHE A 254 16.37 32.27 -7.21
C PHE A 254 16.10 32.54 -5.74
N ASN A 255 16.98 32.04 -4.88
CA ASN A 255 16.81 32.18 -3.44
C ASN A 255 17.22 33.58 -2.97
N ASP A 256 16.62 34.05 -1.87
CA ASP A 256 16.95 35.34 -1.24
C ASP A 256 18.43 35.46 -0.84
N GLY A 257 19.12 34.33 -0.66
CA GLY A 257 20.55 34.25 -0.42
C GLY A 257 21.43 34.54 -1.65
N GLY A 258 20.84 34.69 -2.84
CA GLY A 258 21.53 35.02 -4.09
C GLY A 258 22.06 33.82 -4.88
N TYR A 259 21.76 32.58 -4.46
CA TYR A 259 22.10 31.36 -5.21
C TYR A 259 20.89 30.84 -5.98
N ILE A 260 21.15 30.04 -7.02
CA ILE A 260 20.14 29.45 -7.90
C ILE A 260 20.00 27.97 -7.57
N GLU A 261 18.77 27.49 -7.41
CA GLU A 261 18.47 26.09 -7.14
C GLU A 261 17.75 25.44 -8.33
N PRO A 262 18.44 24.58 -9.10
CA PRO A 262 17.84 23.88 -10.23
C PRO A 262 17.04 22.65 -9.78
N SER A 263 15.78 22.57 -10.21
CA SER A 263 14.90 21.42 -10.00
C SER A 263 14.21 21.00 -11.30
N ALA A 264 14.16 19.70 -11.57
CA ALA A 264 13.48 19.16 -12.74
C ALA A 264 12.44 18.11 -12.36
N SER A 265 11.32 18.10 -13.06
CA SER A 265 10.32 17.06 -12.93
C SER A 265 9.71 16.71 -14.28
N THR A 266 9.61 15.41 -14.58
CA THR A 266 8.92 14.92 -15.77
C THR A 266 7.73 14.08 -15.33
N THR A 267 6.54 14.47 -15.74
CA THR A 267 5.31 13.71 -15.50
C THR A 267 4.81 13.12 -16.81
N SER A 268 4.97 11.81 -16.96
CA SER A 268 4.37 11.06 -18.06
C SER A 268 2.92 10.68 -17.76
N THR A 269 2.09 10.70 -18.80
CA THR A 269 0.65 10.40 -18.76
C THR A 269 0.26 9.61 -20.01
N LEU A 270 -0.66 8.66 -19.89
CA LEU A 270 -1.16 7.93 -21.06
C LEU A 270 -1.93 8.85 -22.01
N LEU A 271 -1.82 8.56 -23.31
CA LEU A 271 -2.58 9.25 -24.36
C LEU A 271 -4.09 8.95 -24.28
N ASP A 272 -4.41 7.68 -24.02
CA ASP A 272 -5.77 7.17 -23.86
C ASP A 272 -5.78 6.16 -22.70
N GLN A 273 -6.68 6.35 -21.75
CA GLN A 273 -6.84 5.43 -20.62
C GLN A 273 -7.67 4.20 -20.98
N TYR A 274 -8.43 4.25 -22.07
CA TYR A 274 -9.30 3.17 -22.53
C TYR A 274 -9.02 2.81 -23.99
N PRO A 275 -7.82 2.28 -24.29
CA PRO A 275 -7.44 1.94 -25.66
C PRO A 275 -8.27 0.79 -26.27
N SER A 276 -8.94 -0.02 -25.43
CA SER A 276 -9.72 -1.17 -25.87
C SER A 276 -10.97 -1.38 -25.01
N THR A 277 -12.03 -1.96 -25.60
CA THR A 277 -13.28 -2.25 -24.89
C THR A 277 -13.11 -3.22 -23.72
N THR A 278 -12.08 -4.07 -23.75
CA THR A 278 -11.77 -5.01 -22.67
C THR A 278 -11.40 -4.30 -21.36
N THR A 279 -10.65 -3.19 -21.43
CA THR A 279 -10.29 -2.39 -20.24
C THR A 279 -11.52 -1.81 -19.56
N ILE A 280 -12.49 -1.30 -20.34
CA ILE A 280 -13.77 -0.79 -19.82
C ILE A 280 -14.55 -1.90 -19.11
N VAL A 281 -14.67 -3.08 -19.73
CA VAL A 281 -15.40 -4.21 -19.15
C VAL A 281 -14.76 -4.66 -17.83
N LEU A 282 -13.43 -4.76 -17.79
CA LEU A 282 -12.70 -5.10 -16.56
C LEU A 282 -12.96 -4.08 -15.45
N ASP A 283 -12.86 -2.78 -15.76
CA ASP A 283 -13.12 -1.73 -14.78
C ASP A 283 -14.54 -1.77 -14.23
N VAL A 284 -15.55 -1.96 -15.09
CA VAL A 284 -16.95 -2.11 -14.65
C VAL A 284 -17.09 -3.30 -13.70
N LEU A 285 -16.44 -4.42 -13.99
CA LEU A 285 -16.44 -5.59 -13.11
C LEU A 285 -15.76 -5.29 -11.76
N VAL A 286 -14.65 -4.55 -11.75
CA VAL A 286 -13.95 -4.16 -10.50
C VAL A 286 -14.81 -3.20 -9.68
N VAL A 287 -15.38 -2.17 -10.30
CA VAL A 287 -16.27 -1.22 -9.62
C VAL A 287 -17.48 -1.95 -9.05
N LEU A 288 -18.09 -2.88 -9.78
CA LEU A 288 -19.20 -3.70 -9.28
C LEU A 288 -18.77 -4.60 -8.11
N TRP A 289 -17.56 -5.18 -8.16
CA TRP A 289 -17.00 -6.01 -7.09
C TRP A 289 -16.77 -5.22 -5.79
N PHE A 290 -16.32 -3.97 -5.88
CA PHE A 290 -16.07 -3.08 -4.73
C PHE A 290 -17.27 -2.21 -4.33
N SER A 291 -18.34 -2.21 -5.14
CA SER A 291 -19.54 -1.43 -4.90
C SER A 291 -20.26 -1.85 -3.59
N PRO A 292 -20.99 -0.94 -2.91
CA PRO A 292 -21.57 -1.18 -1.59
C PRO A 292 -22.72 -2.20 -1.52
N TRP A 293 -22.87 -3.09 -2.51
CA TRP A 293 -23.91 -4.11 -2.57
C TRP A 293 -23.98 -5.03 -1.34
N ILE A 294 -22.94 -5.07 -0.50
CA ILE A 294 -22.94 -5.80 0.79
C ILE A 294 -23.48 -4.94 1.95
N LEU A 295 -23.35 -3.61 1.89
CA LEU A 295 -23.87 -2.69 2.92
C LEU A 295 -25.36 -2.38 2.73
N VAL A 296 -25.82 -2.32 1.49
CA VAL A 296 -27.22 -2.01 1.16
C VAL A 296 -28.21 -3.03 1.78
N PRO A 297 -28.00 -4.36 1.67
CA PRO A 297 -28.87 -5.35 2.32
C PRO A 297 -28.78 -5.33 3.84
N ALA A 298 -27.61 -5.06 4.40
CA ALA A 298 -27.40 -4.99 5.86
C ALA A 298 -28.12 -3.77 6.48
N VAL A 299 -28.05 -2.62 5.80
CA VAL A 299 -28.78 -1.40 6.20
C VAL A 299 -30.29 -1.60 6.02
N ILE A 300 -30.74 -2.20 4.90
CA ILE A 300 -32.15 -2.53 4.67
C ILE A 300 -32.68 -3.52 5.72
N ALA A 301 -31.91 -4.56 6.05
CA ALA A 301 -32.27 -5.54 7.07
C ALA A 301 -32.33 -4.90 8.47
N PHE A 302 -31.38 -4.03 8.80
CA PHE A 302 -31.38 -3.28 10.06
C PHE A 302 -32.58 -2.34 10.16
N VAL A 303 -32.88 -1.57 9.11
CA VAL A 303 -34.02 -0.66 9.05
C VAL A 303 -35.34 -1.43 9.16
N LYS A 304 -35.52 -2.53 8.42
CA LYS A 304 -36.72 -3.38 8.49
C LYS A 304 -36.89 -4.02 9.88
N THR A 305 -35.81 -4.48 10.49
CA THR A 305 -35.86 -5.10 11.83
C THR A 305 -36.20 -4.07 12.91
N TYR A 306 -35.69 -2.84 12.75
CA TYR A 306 -35.95 -1.73 13.67
C TYR A 306 -37.37 -1.17 13.52
N GLU A 307 -37.86 -1.01 12.29
CA GLU A 307 -39.22 -0.58 11.97
C GLU A 307 -40.27 -1.55 12.56
N LYS A 308 -40.03 -2.86 12.42
CA LYS A 308 -40.88 -3.91 12.98
C LYS A 308 -40.90 -3.93 14.51
N LYS A 309 -39.84 -3.45 15.16
CA LYS A 309 -39.72 -3.40 16.63
C LYS A 309 -40.30 -2.13 17.26
N HIS A 310 -40.46 -1.03 16.51
CA HIS A 310 -40.80 0.27 17.11
C HIS A 310 -41.97 1.08 16.51
N ARG A 311 -42.70 0.61 15.49
CA ARG A 311 -43.93 1.25 14.94
C ARG A 311 -43.86 2.81 14.96
N LEU A 312 -42.97 3.37 14.15
CA LEU A 312 -42.69 4.80 14.12
C LEU A 312 -43.75 5.54 13.27
N THR A 313 -44.67 6.23 13.91
CA THR A 313 -45.76 6.97 13.23
C THR A 313 -45.52 8.48 13.09
N ASN A 314 -44.45 9.05 13.68
CA ASN A 314 -44.21 10.51 13.67
C ASN A 314 -42.87 10.94 13.04
N PRO A 315 -42.84 12.00 12.20
CA PRO A 315 -41.63 12.47 11.50
C PRO A 315 -40.57 13.07 12.44
N ARG A 316 -40.97 13.59 13.61
CA ARG A 316 -40.04 14.10 14.62
C ARG A 316 -39.23 12.98 15.32
N GLN A 317 -39.73 11.75 15.37
CA GLN A 317 -38.97 10.60 15.91
C GLN A 317 -37.94 10.10 14.90
N TRP A 318 -38.24 10.16 13.60
CA TRP A 318 -37.29 9.88 12.51
C TRP A 318 -36.10 10.83 12.54
N MET A 319 -36.32 12.13 12.72
CA MET A 319 -35.24 13.11 12.80
C MET A 319 -34.38 12.94 14.08
N LYS A 320 -34.98 12.53 15.21
CA LYS A 320 -34.25 12.17 16.43
C LYS A 320 -33.45 10.86 16.29
N LEU A 321 -33.98 9.88 15.55
CA LEU A 321 -33.28 8.64 15.23
C LEU A 321 -32.12 8.93 14.29
N ALA A 322 -32.31 9.67 13.20
CA ALA A 322 -31.26 10.10 12.28
C ALA A 322 -30.14 10.86 12.99
N LYS A 323 -30.49 11.73 13.95
CA LYS A 323 -29.51 12.47 14.75
C LYS A 323 -28.79 11.57 15.78
N ARG A 324 -29.46 10.55 16.33
CA ARG A 324 -28.84 9.56 17.23
C ARG A 324 -28.01 8.52 16.49
N THR A 325 -28.43 8.09 15.30
CA THR A 325 -27.65 7.20 14.43
C THR A 325 -26.46 7.95 13.85
N ALA A 326 -26.59 9.22 13.45
CA ALA A 326 -25.45 10.05 13.07
C ALA A 326 -24.46 10.25 14.22
N LYS A 327 -24.94 10.47 15.46
CA LYS A 327 -24.09 10.60 16.65
C LYS A 327 -23.49 9.25 17.09
N ALA A 328 -24.20 8.14 16.94
CA ALA A 328 -23.71 6.79 17.19
C ALA A 328 -22.72 6.34 16.13
N ILE A 329 -22.93 6.68 14.85
CA ILE A 329 -21.94 6.51 13.77
C ILE A 329 -20.71 7.36 14.07
N GLY A 330 -20.84 8.59 14.59
CA GLY A 330 -19.70 9.42 15.00
C GLY A 330 -18.90 8.88 16.20
N VAL A 331 -19.56 8.24 17.18
CA VAL A 331 -18.90 7.62 18.36
C VAL A 331 -18.38 6.21 18.05
N TRP A 332 -19.03 5.49 17.14
CA TRP A 332 -18.65 4.16 16.67
C TRP A 332 -17.71 4.20 15.47
N ALA A 333 -17.42 5.41 14.94
CA ALA A 333 -16.52 5.57 13.81
C ALA A 333 -15.12 5.05 14.13
N PHE A 334 -14.62 5.16 15.37
CA PHE A 334 -13.26 4.73 15.69
C PHE A 334 -12.98 4.34 17.18
N PRO A 335 -13.57 3.28 17.77
CA PRO A 335 -13.02 2.67 18.98
C PRO A 335 -11.91 1.65 18.65
N ASP A 336 -12.10 0.88 17.56
CA ASP A 336 -11.13 -0.05 17.00
C ASP A 336 -10.84 0.39 15.56
N GLY A 337 -9.64 0.91 15.28
CA GLY A 337 -9.24 1.42 13.95
C GLY A 337 -9.41 0.42 12.79
N TRP A 338 -9.71 -0.84 13.07
CA TRP A 338 -9.94 -1.90 12.11
C TRP A 338 -11.28 -1.80 11.36
N PHE A 339 -12.33 -1.22 11.95
CA PHE A 339 -13.62 -1.03 11.25
C PHE A 339 -13.52 0.01 10.13
N ALA A 340 -12.61 0.99 10.30
CA ALA A 340 -12.32 1.99 9.29
C ALA A 340 -11.86 1.38 7.97
N ILE A 341 -11.02 0.34 8.03
CA ILE A 341 -10.47 -0.32 6.83
C ILE A 341 -11.60 -0.91 5.97
N ASP A 342 -12.60 -1.54 6.60
CA ASP A 342 -13.74 -2.11 5.89
C ASP A 342 -14.68 -1.05 5.31
N PHE A 343 -14.78 0.11 5.94
CA PHE A 343 -15.54 1.24 5.44
C PHE A 343 -14.86 1.94 4.26
N PHE A 344 -13.56 2.22 4.35
CA PHE A 344 -12.83 3.00 3.35
C PHE A 344 -12.45 2.23 2.09
N ARG A 345 -12.42 0.88 2.12
CA ARG A 345 -12.01 0.06 0.97
C ARG A 345 -12.79 0.32 -0.32
N GLY A 346 -14.09 0.57 -0.23
CA GLY A 346 -14.96 0.80 -1.39
C GLY A 346 -14.82 2.23 -1.93
N PRO A 347 -15.02 3.25 -1.08
CA PRO A 347 -14.87 4.65 -1.47
C PRO A 347 -13.52 4.98 -2.11
N ILE A 348 -12.42 4.43 -1.59
CA ILE A 348 -11.08 4.74 -2.12
C ILE A 348 -10.85 4.17 -3.53
N VAL A 349 -11.33 2.95 -3.79
CA VAL A 349 -11.28 2.32 -5.13
C VAL A 349 -12.19 3.07 -6.10
N ASN A 350 -13.38 3.47 -5.66
CA ASN A 350 -14.27 4.27 -6.49
C ASN A 350 -13.68 5.65 -6.80
N LEU A 351 -13.03 6.30 -5.84
CA LEU A 351 -12.36 7.58 -6.06
C LEU A 351 -11.23 7.46 -7.08
N PHE A 352 -10.44 6.39 -7.03
CA PHE A 352 -9.45 6.06 -8.06
C PHE A 352 -10.09 5.98 -9.45
N TYR A 353 -11.15 5.18 -9.63
CA TYR A 353 -11.82 5.07 -10.94
C TYR A 353 -12.52 6.35 -11.39
N ILE A 354 -13.06 7.15 -10.47
CA ILE A 354 -13.59 8.48 -10.79
C ILE A 354 -12.47 9.37 -11.34
N THR A 355 -11.27 9.34 -10.74
CA THR A 355 -10.13 10.11 -11.26
C THR A 355 -9.64 9.61 -12.61
N VAL A 356 -9.69 8.29 -12.88
CA VAL A 356 -9.49 7.76 -14.24
C VAL A 356 -10.51 8.39 -15.19
N LEU A 357 -11.81 8.23 -14.94
CA LEU A 357 -12.85 8.77 -15.82
C LEU A 357 -12.74 10.28 -16.07
N ILE A 358 -12.39 11.06 -15.05
CA ILE A 358 -12.14 12.51 -15.20
C ILE A 358 -10.92 12.75 -16.09
N THR A 359 -9.83 12.02 -15.87
CA THR A 359 -8.61 12.17 -16.68
C THR A 359 -8.87 11.81 -18.13
N GLN A 360 -9.63 10.73 -18.39
CA GLN A 360 -10.08 10.37 -19.74
C GLN A 360 -10.96 11.47 -20.35
N ALA A 361 -11.91 12.03 -19.59
CA ALA A 361 -12.80 13.08 -20.09
C ALA A 361 -12.00 14.33 -20.51
N VAL A 362 -10.96 14.69 -19.75
CA VAL A 362 -10.08 15.82 -20.07
C VAL A 362 -9.16 15.49 -21.27
N SER A 363 -8.64 14.27 -21.38
CA SER A 363 -7.77 13.87 -22.50
C SER A 363 -8.52 13.65 -23.81
N THR A 364 -9.82 13.33 -23.73
CA THR A 364 -10.71 13.13 -24.90
C THR A 364 -11.49 14.39 -25.27
N ASP A 365 -11.31 15.49 -24.56
CA ASP A 365 -11.99 16.74 -24.85
C ASP A 365 -11.72 17.20 -26.30
N SER A 366 -12.80 17.47 -27.03
CA SER A 366 -12.73 17.79 -28.44
C SER A 366 -12.07 19.14 -28.71
N ASP A 367 -12.24 20.11 -27.81
CA ASP A 367 -11.61 21.42 -27.94
C ASP A 367 -10.10 21.32 -27.67
N PHE A 368 -9.71 20.59 -26.63
CA PHE A 368 -8.30 20.28 -26.36
C PHE A 368 -7.63 19.59 -27.55
N ARG A 369 -8.23 18.53 -28.09
CA ARG A 369 -7.67 17.80 -29.26
C ARG A 369 -7.58 18.66 -30.51
N ARG A 370 -8.60 19.49 -30.77
CA ARG A 370 -8.61 20.41 -31.91
C ARG A 370 -7.48 21.44 -31.79
N LYS A 371 -7.33 22.09 -30.63
CA LYS A 371 -6.25 23.05 -30.37
C LYS A 371 -4.87 22.40 -30.40
N LEU A 372 -4.77 21.15 -29.96
CA LEU A 372 -3.51 20.40 -30.05
C LEU A 372 -3.12 20.12 -31.51
N LEU A 373 -4.09 19.73 -32.35
CA LEU A 373 -3.84 19.50 -33.78
C LEU A 373 -3.46 20.78 -34.52
N THR A 374 -4.06 21.93 -34.17
CA THR A 374 -3.67 23.22 -34.77
C THR A 374 -2.24 23.58 -34.41
N LEU A 375 -1.81 23.31 -33.18
CA LEU A 375 -0.43 23.52 -32.72
C LEU A 375 0.58 22.52 -33.28
N GLY A 376 0.14 21.45 -33.94
CA GLY A 376 1.03 20.47 -34.57
C GLY A 376 1.44 20.83 -36.01
N HIS A 377 0.81 21.84 -36.62
CA HIS A 377 1.12 22.30 -37.97
C HIS A 377 2.05 23.52 -37.92
N SER A 378 3.01 23.59 -38.84
CA SER A 378 3.99 24.69 -38.92
C SER A 378 3.34 26.01 -39.34
N GLY A 379 3.94 27.13 -38.91
CA GLY A 379 3.60 28.47 -39.41
C GLY A 379 2.43 29.21 -38.73
N GLN A 380 1.99 28.80 -37.53
CA GLN A 380 1.07 29.61 -36.72
C GLN A 380 1.84 30.60 -35.84
N SER A 381 2.07 31.81 -36.36
CA SER A 381 2.60 32.94 -35.60
C SER A 381 1.50 33.96 -35.30
N GLY A 382 1.44 34.45 -34.06
CA GLY A 382 0.51 35.50 -33.62
C GLY A 382 -0.18 35.21 -32.28
N ASP A 383 -0.99 36.16 -31.81
CA ASP A 383 -1.69 36.11 -30.52
C ASP A 383 -2.61 34.89 -30.39
N GLU A 384 -3.25 34.45 -31.48
CA GLU A 384 -4.14 33.28 -31.48
C GLU A 384 -3.39 31.95 -31.22
N ALA A 385 -2.14 31.84 -31.70
CA ALA A 385 -1.29 30.66 -31.46
C ALA A 385 -0.83 30.63 -29.99
N SER A 386 -0.46 31.79 -29.45
CA SER A 386 -0.11 31.96 -28.04
C SER A 386 -1.27 31.58 -27.12
N ASP A 387 -2.48 32.10 -27.40
CA ASP A 387 -3.69 31.79 -26.62
C ASP A 387 -4.05 30.30 -26.66
N ASN A 388 -3.94 29.68 -27.84
CA ASN A 388 -4.18 28.25 -28.00
C ASN A 388 -3.17 27.41 -27.24
N LEU A 389 -1.89 27.79 -27.27
CA LEU A 389 -0.84 27.10 -26.54
C LEU A 389 -0.98 27.27 -25.03
N ALA A 390 -1.29 28.46 -24.53
CA ALA A 390 -1.56 28.70 -23.12
C ALA A 390 -2.75 27.85 -22.64
N SER A 391 -3.82 27.77 -23.45
CA SER A 391 -4.97 26.91 -23.18
C SER A 391 -4.58 25.43 -23.12
N VAL A 392 -3.79 24.94 -24.08
CA VAL A 392 -3.36 23.54 -24.15
C VAL A 392 -2.40 23.19 -23.01
N THR A 393 -1.46 24.07 -22.69
CA THR A 393 -0.53 23.93 -21.56
C THR A 393 -1.28 23.84 -20.23
N ARG A 394 -2.33 24.66 -20.03
CA ARG A 394 -3.19 24.59 -18.85
C ARG A 394 -3.92 23.25 -18.74
N SER A 395 -4.44 22.72 -19.85
CA SER A 395 -5.04 21.38 -19.89
C SER A 395 -4.01 20.30 -19.54
N PHE A 396 -2.80 20.35 -20.09
CA PHE A 396 -1.73 19.39 -19.75
C PHE A 396 -1.30 19.46 -18.29
N ARG A 397 -1.18 20.67 -17.71
CA ARG A 397 -0.93 20.83 -16.26
C ARG A 397 -2.04 20.18 -15.43
N THR A 398 -3.30 20.33 -15.85
CA THR A 398 -4.45 19.67 -15.19
C THR A 398 -4.37 18.15 -15.30
N ILE A 399 -4.06 17.61 -16.49
CA ILE A 399 -3.89 16.17 -16.73
C ILE A 399 -2.74 15.60 -15.89
N ALA A 400 -1.61 16.32 -15.80
CA ALA A 400 -0.46 15.93 -14.99
C ALA A 400 -0.83 15.86 -13.50
N ASN A 401 -1.50 16.90 -12.97
CA ASN A 401 -1.95 16.92 -11.57
C ASN A 401 -2.96 15.81 -11.27
N LEU A 402 -3.91 15.55 -12.18
CA LEU A 402 -4.85 14.43 -12.06
C LEU A 402 -4.13 13.08 -12.08
N THR A 403 -3.08 12.94 -12.88
CA THR A 403 -2.26 11.71 -12.92
C THR A 403 -1.50 11.49 -11.60
N VAL A 404 -0.98 12.56 -10.99
CA VAL A 404 -0.36 12.46 -9.64
C VAL A 404 -1.41 12.05 -8.61
N LEU A 405 -2.59 12.68 -8.62
CA LEU A 405 -3.69 12.32 -7.72
C LEU A 405 -4.12 10.86 -7.91
N LEU A 406 -4.25 10.40 -9.15
CA LEU A 406 -4.56 9.02 -9.51
C LEU A 406 -3.56 8.04 -8.88
N ARG A 407 -2.25 8.33 -8.98
CA ARG A 407 -1.18 7.51 -8.38
C ARG A 407 -1.27 7.49 -6.85
N LEU A 408 -1.51 8.63 -6.21
CA LEU A 408 -1.66 8.71 -4.75
C LEU A 408 -2.87 7.89 -4.26
N LEU A 409 -4.00 7.99 -4.95
CA LEU A 409 -5.21 7.21 -4.64
C LEU A 409 -5.00 5.72 -4.86
N ALA A 410 -4.29 5.34 -5.92
CA ALA A 410 -3.92 3.96 -6.19
C ALA A 410 -3.07 3.37 -5.05
N THR A 411 -2.01 4.08 -4.64
CA THR A 411 -1.15 3.68 -3.52
C THR A 411 -1.94 3.54 -2.22
N ALA A 412 -2.81 4.52 -1.92
CA ALA A 412 -3.64 4.48 -0.73
C ALA A 412 -4.65 3.31 -0.77
N ALA A 413 -5.25 3.03 -1.94
CA ALA A 413 -6.15 1.89 -2.13
C ALA A 413 -5.44 0.55 -1.94
N VAL A 414 -4.25 0.36 -2.53
CA VAL A 414 -3.41 -0.84 -2.32
C VAL A 414 -3.09 -1.02 -0.84
N LEU A 415 -2.73 0.05 -0.14
CA LEU A 415 -2.43 0.00 1.29
C LEU A 415 -3.67 -0.39 2.12
N VAL A 416 -4.83 0.22 1.87
CA VAL A 416 -6.08 -0.12 2.57
C VAL A 416 -6.50 -1.57 2.31
N LEU A 417 -6.39 -2.05 1.07
CA LEU A 417 -6.68 -3.44 0.72
C LEU A 417 -5.65 -4.41 1.32
N GLY A 418 -4.38 -4.02 1.40
CA GLY A 418 -3.34 -4.77 2.10
C GLY A 418 -3.61 -4.89 3.60
N LEU A 419 -3.94 -3.79 4.27
CA LEU A 419 -4.34 -3.77 5.68
C LEU A 419 -5.60 -4.61 5.93
N ARG A 420 -6.52 -4.69 4.96
CA ARG A 420 -7.69 -5.55 5.04
C ARG A 420 -7.30 -7.03 5.06
N ILE A 421 -6.31 -7.45 4.27
CA ILE A 421 -5.81 -8.83 4.33
C ILE A 421 -5.30 -9.13 5.75
N LEU A 422 -4.51 -8.22 6.34
CA LEU A 422 -4.03 -8.37 7.71
C LEU A 422 -5.17 -8.41 8.75
N ASN A 423 -6.23 -7.62 8.55
CA ASN A 423 -7.42 -7.67 9.39
C ASN A 423 -8.13 -9.03 9.27
N THR A 424 -8.23 -9.61 8.08
CA THR A 424 -8.83 -10.96 7.90
C THR A 424 -7.99 -12.07 8.53
N PHE A 425 -6.67 -11.90 8.64
CA PHE A 425 -5.81 -12.85 9.35
C PHE A 425 -6.07 -12.89 10.86
N ARG A 426 -6.55 -11.77 11.44
CA ARG A 426 -6.93 -11.68 12.87
C ARG A 426 -8.07 -12.62 13.25
N ASP A 427 -9.00 -12.88 12.33
CA ASP A 427 -10.13 -13.76 12.59
C ASP A 427 -9.69 -15.24 12.58
N HIS A 428 -8.56 -15.57 11.94
CA HIS A 428 -8.09 -16.93 11.79
C HIS A 428 -7.22 -17.40 12.97
N VAL A 429 -7.56 -18.54 13.57
CA VAL A 429 -6.89 -19.08 14.77
C VAL A 429 -5.37 -19.27 14.61
N GLY A 430 -4.88 -19.63 13.43
CA GLY A 430 -3.44 -19.81 13.20
C GLY A 430 -2.68 -18.50 12.95
N LEU A 431 -3.27 -17.59 12.16
CA LEU A 431 -2.64 -16.38 11.61
C LEU A 431 -2.85 -15.15 12.50
N SER A 432 -3.86 -15.20 13.37
CA SER A 432 -4.19 -14.13 14.31
C SER A 432 -3.08 -13.86 15.31
N ILE A 433 -2.15 -14.78 15.51
CA ILE A 433 -0.99 -14.56 16.38
C ILE A 433 -0.16 -13.37 15.90
N LEU A 434 0.07 -13.24 14.59
CA LEU A 434 0.85 -12.13 14.05
C LEU A 434 0.09 -10.80 14.22
N THR A 435 -1.19 -10.77 13.90
CA THR A 435 -1.98 -9.54 14.01
C THR A 435 -2.20 -9.13 15.47
N ARG A 436 -2.35 -10.09 16.39
CA ARG A 436 -2.50 -9.83 17.83
C ARG A 436 -1.18 -9.44 18.51
N THR A 437 -0.08 -10.10 18.16
CA THR A 437 1.28 -9.68 18.60
C THR A 437 1.56 -8.27 18.12
N MET A 438 1.30 -7.97 16.86
CA MET A 438 1.47 -6.63 16.30
C MET A 438 0.56 -5.60 16.96
N ALA A 439 -0.72 -5.91 17.21
CA ALA A 439 -1.63 -5.01 17.92
C ALA A 439 -1.19 -4.74 19.37
N SER A 440 -0.75 -5.77 20.10
CA SER A 440 -0.20 -5.64 21.46
C SER A 440 1.10 -4.85 21.47
N ALA A 441 2.02 -5.16 20.54
CA ALA A 441 3.30 -4.47 20.37
C ALA A 441 3.10 -2.99 20.04
N VAL A 442 2.14 -2.63 19.17
CA VAL A 442 1.84 -1.23 18.83
C VAL A 442 1.38 -0.44 20.07
N HIS A 443 0.57 -1.05 20.94
CA HIS A 443 0.14 -0.39 22.19
C HIS A 443 1.33 -0.12 23.12
N SER A 444 2.21 -1.11 23.32
CA SER A 444 3.43 -0.94 24.13
C SER A 444 4.46 -0.03 23.47
N PHE A 445 4.51 0.00 22.14
CA PHE A 445 5.37 0.88 21.36
C PHE A 445 4.91 2.33 21.45
N TRP A 446 3.61 2.62 21.52
CA TRP A 446 3.09 3.99 21.54
C TRP A 446 3.63 4.81 22.73
N THR A 447 3.70 4.22 23.92
CA THR A 447 4.25 4.91 25.11
C THR A 447 5.75 5.18 24.96
N PHE A 448 6.51 4.24 24.39
CA PHE A 448 7.93 4.42 24.09
C PHE A 448 8.17 5.43 22.94
N SER A 449 7.28 5.46 21.94
CA SER A 449 7.34 6.35 20.79
C SER A 449 7.35 7.82 21.20
N VAL A 450 6.66 8.17 22.29
CA VAL A 450 6.71 9.54 22.86
C VAL A 450 8.14 9.89 23.30
N VAL A 451 8.83 8.98 23.99
CA VAL A 451 10.22 9.19 24.44
C VAL A 451 11.15 9.30 23.23
N PHE A 452 11.00 8.40 22.26
CA PHE A 452 11.74 8.43 21.00
C PHE A 452 11.55 9.75 20.26
N ALA A 453 10.31 10.23 20.10
CA ALA A 453 9.98 11.44 19.34
C ALA A 453 10.55 12.70 19.99
N VAL A 454 10.54 12.79 21.33
CA VAL A 454 11.13 13.90 22.07
C VAL A 454 12.64 13.95 21.85
N ILE A 455 13.34 12.82 22.02
CA ILE A 455 14.79 12.75 21.82
C ILE A 455 15.15 13.02 20.34
N PHE A 456 14.43 12.39 19.42
CA PHE A 456 14.61 12.57 17.97
C PHE A 456 14.45 14.02 17.55
N THR A 457 13.42 14.71 18.04
CA THR A 457 13.16 16.12 17.69
C THR A 457 14.18 17.05 18.37
N ALA A 458 14.63 16.72 19.59
CA ALA A 458 15.69 17.47 20.25
C ALA A 458 17.01 17.39 19.46
N PHE A 459 17.35 16.21 18.95
CA PHE A 459 18.51 16.04 18.06
C PHE A 459 18.32 16.74 16.72
N ALA A 460 17.16 16.60 16.07
CA ALA A 460 16.89 17.31 14.81
C ALA A 460 17.00 18.83 14.99
N ALA A 461 16.42 19.39 16.05
CA ALA A 461 16.54 20.81 16.37
C ALA A 461 17.99 21.22 16.68
N SER A 462 18.73 20.40 17.46
CA SER A 462 20.15 20.64 17.72
C SER A 462 20.99 20.59 16.44
N GLY A 463 20.69 19.67 15.52
CA GLY A 463 21.35 19.55 14.22
C GLY A 463 21.09 20.78 13.36
N THR A 464 19.85 21.27 13.32
CA THR A 464 19.52 22.54 12.65
C THR A 464 20.30 23.72 13.22
N VAL A 465 20.41 23.83 14.55
CA VAL A 465 21.16 24.92 15.19
C VAL A 465 22.66 24.81 14.94
N LEU A 466 23.23 23.61 14.99
CA LEU A 466 24.67 23.40 14.85
C LEU A 466 25.16 23.47 13.40
N PHE A 467 24.37 22.94 12.46
CA PHE A 467 24.80 22.68 11.08
C PHE A 467 23.96 23.41 10.02
N GLY A 468 22.75 23.87 10.35
CA GLY A 468 21.80 24.37 9.36
C GLY A 468 22.23 25.64 8.61
N SER A 469 23.21 26.39 9.13
CA SER A 469 23.78 27.54 8.42
C SER A 469 24.80 27.18 7.34
N ARG A 470 25.32 25.96 7.33
CA ARG A 470 26.37 25.50 6.42
C ARG A 470 25.96 24.33 5.54
N ILE A 471 24.97 23.56 5.99
CA ILE A 471 24.62 22.27 5.39
C ILE A 471 23.11 22.24 5.14
N GLU A 472 22.75 22.03 3.87
CA GLU A 472 21.36 22.01 3.40
C GLU A 472 20.52 20.91 4.07
N ASP A 473 21.14 19.74 4.32
CA ASP A 473 20.55 18.61 5.05
C ASP A 473 20.07 18.98 6.47
N PHE A 474 20.56 20.08 7.04
CA PHE A 474 20.16 20.59 8.35
C PHE A 474 19.56 22.00 8.29
N SER A 475 19.35 22.58 7.11
CA SER A 475 18.90 23.98 6.90
C SER A 475 17.59 24.32 7.60
N SER A 476 16.65 23.37 7.62
CA SER A 476 15.36 23.49 8.27
C SER A 476 15.11 22.32 9.20
N LEU A 477 14.17 22.46 10.13
CA LEU A 477 13.80 21.38 11.05
C LEU A 477 13.30 20.14 10.30
N ALA A 478 12.56 20.32 9.20
CA ALA A 478 12.05 19.21 8.39
C ALA A 478 13.18 18.50 7.61
N SER A 479 14.11 19.26 7.03
CA SER A 479 15.31 18.69 6.39
C SER A 479 16.17 17.94 7.41
N ALA A 480 16.41 18.53 8.58
CA ALA A 480 17.15 17.90 9.67
C ALA A 480 16.49 16.62 10.18
N MET A 481 15.15 16.57 10.26
CA MET A 481 14.43 15.34 10.59
C MET A 481 14.65 14.25 9.53
N LYS A 482 14.61 14.58 8.24
CA LYS A 482 14.94 13.63 7.15
C LYS A 482 16.36 13.10 7.30
N SER A 483 17.32 13.97 7.55
CA SER A 483 18.74 13.62 7.76
C SER A 483 18.95 12.77 9.01
N CYS A 484 18.23 13.05 10.10
CA CYS A 484 18.24 12.22 11.30
C CYS A 484 17.66 10.82 11.04
N VAL A 485 16.60 10.69 10.23
CA VAL A 485 16.09 9.37 9.79
C VAL A 485 17.14 8.63 8.96
N ASN A 486 17.76 9.28 7.99
CA ASN A 486 18.84 8.69 7.18
C ASN A 486 20.00 8.21 8.06
N MET A 487 20.32 8.97 9.12
CA MET A 487 21.33 8.60 10.10
C MET A 487 20.94 7.35 10.92
N ILE A 488 19.65 7.15 11.25
CA ILE A 488 19.18 5.91 11.93
C ILE A 488 19.41 4.68 11.04
N TYR A 489 19.22 4.81 9.74
CA TYR A 489 19.41 3.72 8.76
C TYR A 489 20.87 3.55 8.31
N GLY A 490 21.77 4.46 8.72
CA GLY A 490 23.18 4.43 8.33
C GLY A 490 23.45 4.90 6.90
N ASP A 491 22.49 5.57 6.26
CA ASP A 491 22.59 6.12 4.90
C ASP A 491 23.15 7.56 4.88
N PHE A 492 23.32 8.17 6.05
CA PHE A 492 23.86 9.52 6.17
C PHE A 492 25.38 9.52 6.00
N ASP A 493 25.87 10.32 5.05
CA ASP A 493 27.30 10.53 4.83
C ASP A 493 27.88 11.47 5.89
N PHE A 494 28.79 10.94 6.72
CA PHE A 494 29.47 11.74 7.74
C PHE A 494 30.40 12.79 7.12
N ASP A 495 30.89 12.57 5.90
CA ASP A 495 31.77 13.52 5.22
C ASP A 495 31.08 14.89 5.01
N THR A 496 29.76 14.94 4.96
CA THR A 496 28.98 16.19 4.84
C THR A 496 29.17 17.12 6.03
N ILE A 497 29.34 16.59 7.25
CA ILE A 497 29.45 17.39 8.49
C ILE A 497 30.87 17.42 9.08
N LYS A 498 31.81 16.61 8.55
CA LYS A 498 33.12 16.37 9.17
C LYS A 498 33.97 17.64 9.37
N ASP A 499 33.80 18.63 8.48
CA ASP A 499 34.61 19.86 8.48
C ASP A 499 34.22 20.83 9.60
N ILE A 500 33.25 20.45 10.44
CA ILE A 500 32.76 21.23 11.56
C ILE A 500 33.23 20.57 12.87
N ASP A 501 33.96 21.29 13.72
CA ASP A 501 34.66 20.75 14.91
C ASP A 501 33.76 19.92 15.87
N TYR A 502 32.50 20.33 16.06
CA TYR A 502 31.55 19.69 16.97
C TYR A 502 30.73 18.55 16.32
N SER A 503 30.95 18.27 15.03
CA SER A 503 30.25 17.22 14.27
C SER A 503 30.45 15.82 14.85
N VAL A 504 31.68 15.48 15.23
CA VAL A 504 32.06 14.17 15.76
C VAL A 504 31.26 13.87 17.03
N VAL A 505 31.20 14.82 17.97
CA VAL A 505 30.48 14.64 19.24
C VAL A 505 28.98 14.50 19.00
N TYR A 506 28.41 15.36 18.15
CA TYR A 506 26.99 15.28 17.79
C TYR A 506 26.65 13.91 17.17
N TYR A 507 27.38 13.50 16.13
CA TYR A 507 27.13 12.26 15.40
C TYR A 507 27.27 11.03 16.28
N TRP A 508 28.36 10.91 17.05
CA TRP A 508 28.56 9.76 17.95
C TRP A 508 27.56 9.72 19.10
N SER A 509 27.17 10.88 19.64
CA SER A 509 26.13 10.95 20.66
C SER A 509 24.77 10.51 20.12
N TYR A 510 24.43 10.92 18.89
CA TYR A 510 23.22 10.49 18.21
C TYR A 510 23.23 8.98 17.95
N MET A 511 24.30 8.45 17.35
CA MET A 511 24.42 7.02 17.06
C MET A 511 24.33 6.16 18.33
N THR A 512 24.96 6.61 19.41
CA THR A 512 24.89 5.88 20.68
C THR A 512 23.48 5.89 21.27
N LEU A 513 22.85 7.07 21.36
CA LEU A 513 21.55 7.18 22.03
C LEU A 513 20.40 6.70 21.14
N GLN A 514 20.33 7.12 19.88
CA GLN A 514 19.22 6.81 18.99
C GLN A 514 19.32 5.38 18.44
N THR A 515 20.50 4.99 17.95
CA THR A 515 20.68 3.70 17.28
C THR A 515 20.96 2.58 18.28
N PHE A 516 21.92 2.72 19.20
CA PHE A 516 22.24 1.63 20.12
C PHE A 516 21.31 1.51 21.33
N VAL A 517 20.77 2.61 21.86
CA VAL A 517 19.86 2.52 23.01
C VAL A 517 18.42 2.41 22.54
N LEU A 518 17.91 3.41 21.80
CA LEU A 518 16.47 3.48 21.53
C LEU A 518 15.97 2.42 20.55
N LEU A 519 16.66 2.11 19.44
CA LEU A 519 16.22 1.00 18.56
C LEU A 519 16.24 -0.37 19.25
N ASN A 520 17.23 -0.61 20.11
CA ASN A 520 17.33 -1.88 20.84
C ASN A 520 16.20 -2.05 21.87
N ILE A 521 15.70 -0.95 22.45
CA ILE A 521 14.50 -1.00 23.30
C ILE A 521 13.25 -1.33 22.47
N VAL A 522 13.11 -0.77 21.26
CA VAL A 522 12.01 -1.14 20.34
C VAL A 522 12.04 -2.64 20.04
N LEU A 523 13.22 -3.19 19.73
CA LEU A 523 13.39 -4.61 19.49
C LEU A 523 12.98 -5.44 20.71
N ALA A 524 13.39 -5.04 21.91
CA ALA A 524 13.00 -5.71 23.15
C ALA A 524 11.47 -5.74 23.35
N ILE A 525 10.78 -4.61 23.13
CA ILE A 525 9.31 -4.53 23.23
C ILE A 525 8.63 -5.50 22.25
N VAL A 526 9.14 -5.60 21.02
CA VAL A 526 8.58 -6.52 20.02
C VAL A 526 8.79 -7.98 20.42
N VAL A 527 9.98 -8.32 20.93
CA VAL A 527 10.29 -9.68 21.41
C VAL A 527 9.38 -10.06 22.58
N ASP A 528 9.21 -9.18 23.56
CA ASP A 528 8.34 -9.43 24.71
C ASP A 528 6.89 -9.65 24.30
N ALA A 529 6.36 -8.80 23.41
CA ALA A 529 5.00 -8.94 22.88
C ALA A 529 4.81 -10.26 22.10
N TYR A 530 5.84 -10.69 21.36
CA TYR A 530 5.83 -11.98 20.66
C TYR A 530 5.82 -13.17 21.62
N GLN A 531 6.67 -13.14 22.65
CA GLN A 531 6.74 -14.20 23.66
C GLN A 531 5.41 -14.33 24.41
N GLU A 532 4.76 -13.22 24.78
CA GLU A 532 3.49 -13.22 25.49
C GLU A 532 2.38 -13.94 24.70
N GLU A 533 2.23 -13.65 23.40
CA GLU A 533 1.21 -14.29 22.57
C GLU A 533 1.56 -15.73 22.20
N LYS A 534 2.86 -16.09 22.12
CA LYS A 534 3.29 -17.48 21.94
C LYS A 534 2.83 -18.35 23.12
N ILE A 535 3.05 -17.89 24.35
CA ILE A 535 2.63 -18.60 25.58
C ILE A 535 1.11 -18.82 25.62
N LYS A 536 0.32 -17.84 25.14
CA LYS A 536 -1.15 -17.96 25.06
C LYS A 536 -1.61 -19.05 24.08
N LYS A 537 -0.81 -19.39 23.06
CA LYS A 537 -1.18 -20.33 21.98
C LYS A 537 -0.84 -21.80 22.28
N ASP A 538 0.21 -22.08 23.05
CA ASP A 538 0.62 -23.47 23.37
C ASP A 538 -0.46 -24.25 24.16
N LYS A 539 -1.51 -23.58 24.64
CA LYS A 539 -2.71 -24.21 25.23
C LYS A 539 -3.70 -24.79 24.19
N ASN A 540 -3.67 -24.38 22.92
CA ASN A 540 -4.62 -24.83 21.87
C ASN A 540 -3.88 -25.41 20.64
N LYS A 541 -3.91 -26.74 20.50
CA LYS A 541 -3.07 -27.56 19.59
C LYS A 541 -3.25 -27.31 18.08
N CYS A 542 -2.12 -27.46 17.37
CA CYS A 542 -1.88 -27.41 15.92
C CYS A 542 -2.66 -28.44 15.05
N TRP A 543 -3.18 -29.51 15.66
CA TRP A 543 -3.81 -30.62 14.93
C TRP A 543 -5.13 -30.25 14.21
N VAL A 544 -5.81 -29.20 14.68
CA VAL A 544 -7.10 -28.73 14.11
C VAL A 544 -6.92 -28.08 12.73
N PHE A 545 -5.82 -27.34 12.51
CA PHE A 545 -5.58 -26.62 11.25
C PHE A 545 -5.42 -27.56 10.05
N ARG A 546 -4.63 -28.64 10.20
CA ARG A 546 -4.41 -29.65 9.15
C ARG A 546 -5.72 -30.34 8.73
N ARG A 547 -6.60 -30.62 9.69
CA ARG A 547 -7.91 -31.27 9.44
C ARG A 547 -8.85 -30.36 8.64
N VAL A 548 -8.95 -29.08 9.00
CA VAL A 548 -9.87 -28.13 8.34
C VAL A 548 -9.41 -27.78 6.92
N VAL A 549 -8.11 -27.55 6.71
CA VAL A 549 -7.57 -27.26 5.38
C VAL A 549 -7.86 -28.41 4.42
N CYS A 550 -7.61 -29.66 4.82
CA CYS A 550 -7.93 -30.83 3.99
C CYS A 550 -9.43 -30.93 3.66
N ASN A 551 -10.33 -30.62 4.61
CA ASN A 551 -11.78 -30.68 4.38
C ASN A 551 -12.28 -29.56 3.44
N VAL A 552 -11.75 -28.34 3.56
CA VAL A 552 -12.09 -27.22 2.66
C VAL A 552 -11.56 -27.48 1.26
N PHE A 553 -10.31 -27.94 1.13
CA PHE A 553 -9.73 -28.30 -0.18
C PHE A 553 -10.51 -29.45 -0.83
N ARG A 554 -10.94 -30.45 -0.04
CA ARG A 554 -11.76 -31.57 -0.52
C ARG A 554 -13.15 -31.14 -0.97
N GLN A 555 -13.82 -30.22 -0.25
CA GLN A 555 -15.11 -29.65 -0.69
C GLN A 555 -14.99 -28.77 -1.94
N TRP A 556 -13.91 -28.01 -2.06
CA TRP A 556 -13.66 -27.17 -3.23
C TRP A 556 -13.34 -28.03 -4.45
N LEU A 557 -12.48 -29.04 -4.31
CA LEU A 557 -12.19 -30.04 -5.35
C LEU A 557 -13.43 -30.87 -5.72
N ALA A 558 -14.29 -31.24 -4.77
CA ALA A 558 -15.52 -31.97 -5.06
C ALA A 558 -16.47 -31.16 -5.96
N ARG A 559 -16.61 -29.85 -5.75
CA ARG A 559 -17.42 -28.99 -6.62
C ARG A 559 -16.81 -28.73 -8.01
N VAL A 560 -15.50 -28.85 -8.14
CA VAL A 560 -14.82 -28.78 -9.44
C VAL A 560 -14.93 -30.12 -10.18
N ASN A 561 -14.92 -31.24 -9.44
CA ASN A 561 -15.13 -32.59 -9.98
C ASN A 561 -16.59 -32.84 -10.42
N ASP A 562 -17.57 -32.18 -9.80
CA ASP A 562 -18.97 -32.20 -10.26
C ASP A 562 -19.18 -31.51 -11.63
N LEU A 563 -18.20 -30.73 -12.11
CA LEU A 563 -18.23 -30.09 -13.44
C LEU A 563 -17.57 -30.97 -14.54
N LEU A 564 -16.83 -32.01 -14.16
CA LEU A 564 -16.14 -32.95 -15.07
C LEU A 564 -16.55 -34.38 -14.70
N TRP A 565 -17.66 -34.83 -15.28
CA TRP A 565 -18.29 -36.12 -15.01
C TRP A 565 -17.37 -37.33 -15.30
N PHE A 566 -16.85 -37.98 -14.24
CA PHE A 566 -16.44 -39.37 -14.27
C PHE A 566 -16.98 -40.10 -13.03
N PRO A 567 -17.86 -41.11 -13.18
CA PRO A 567 -18.44 -41.83 -12.06
C PRO A 567 -17.50 -42.93 -11.57
N CYS A 568 -16.92 -42.77 -10.39
CA CYS A 568 -16.30 -43.87 -9.66
C CYS A 568 -17.34 -44.46 -8.69
N CYS A 569 -18.22 -45.33 -9.20
CA CYS A 569 -18.69 -46.56 -8.53
C CYS A 569 -19.88 -47.17 -9.31
N PRO A 570 -19.81 -48.46 -9.71
CA PRO A 570 -20.94 -49.14 -10.33
C PRO A 570 -21.91 -49.70 -9.29
N GLU A 571 -23.21 -49.53 -9.52
CA GLU A 571 -24.29 -50.18 -8.76
C GLU A 571 -24.25 -51.71 -8.98
N THR A 572 -24.06 -52.48 -7.92
CA THR A 572 -24.39 -53.92 -7.93
C THR A 572 -25.74 -54.14 -7.22
N LYS A 573 -26.71 -54.61 -7.99
CA LYS A 573 -27.99 -55.13 -7.49
C LYS A 573 -27.77 -56.45 -6.75
N VAL A 574 -28.46 -56.65 -5.62
CA VAL A 574 -28.70 -57.96 -5.02
C VAL A 574 -30.18 -58.06 -4.62
N GLU A 575 -30.81 -59.13 -5.10
CA GLU A 575 -32.21 -59.54 -4.92
C GLU A 575 -32.44 -60.28 -3.56
N PRO A 576 -33.71 -60.52 -3.16
CA PRO A 576 -34.09 -60.77 -1.76
C PRO A 576 -34.04 -62.24 -1.36
N SER A 577 -33.81 -62.51 -0.07
CA SER A 577 -34.18 -63.77 0.57
C SER A 577 -34.76 -63.55 1.97
N ALA A 578 -35.77 -64.36 2.27
CA ALA A 578 -36.68 -64.28 3.39
C ALA A 578 -36.16 -64.97 4.65
N GLU A 579 -36.69 -64.56 5.81
CA GLU A 579 -37.41 -65.37 6.82
C GLU A 579 -37.24 -64.81 8.24
N THR A 580 -38.37 -64.44 8.85
CA THR A 580 -38.57 -64.31 10.29
C THR A 580 -38.41 -65.66 11.00
N PRO A 581 -38.03 -65.66 12.29
CA PRO A 581 -39.04 -66.10 13.25
C PRO A 581 -39.15 -65.24 14.52
N THR A 582 -40.37 -65.33 15.05
CA THR A 582 -40.98 -64.81 16.27
C THR A 582 -40.34 -65.25 17.59
N GLY A 583 -40.44 -64.39 18.62
CA GLY A 583 -40.31 -64.73 20.06
C GLY A 583 -40.28 -63.46 20.92
N SER A 584 -41.44 -62.94 21.34
CA SER A 584 -42.03 -63.04 22.70
C SER A 584 -41.35 -62.18 23.78
N ILE A 585 -42.10 -61.17 24.22
CA ILE A 585 -41.90 -60.32 25.40
C ILE A 585 -42.02 -61.16 26.70
N PRO A 586 -41.33 -60.77 27.78
CA PRO A 586 -42.04 -60.61 29.05
C PRO A 586 -41.79 -59.27 29.76
N ASP A 587 -42.86 -58.85 30.43
CA ASP A 587 -43.06 -57.68 31.29
C ASP A 587 -42.32 -57.73 32.64
N ASP A 588 -42.22 -56.52 33.21
CA ASP A 588 -42.29 -56.13 34.63
C ASP A 588 -41.41 -56.81 35.70
N SER A 589 -40.63 -55.98 36.43
CA SER A 589 -40.99 -55.53 37.80
C SER A 589 -39.81 -55.02 38.63
N ALA A 590 -40.16 -54.19 39.63
CA ALA A 590 -39.46 -53.88 40.88
C ALA A 590 -38.70 -52.54 40.99
N TYR A 591 -39.42 -51.58 41.60
CA TYR A 591 -38.93 -50.38 42.27
C TYR A 591 -38.02 -50.71 43.47
N SER A 592 -37.06 -49.82 43.77
CA SER A 592 -36.95 -49.26 45.14
C SER A 592 -36.27 -47.89 45.15
N LEU A 593 -36.97 -46.92 45.74
CA LEU A 593 -36.51 -45.57 46.07
C LEU A 593 -35.76 -45.62 47.41
N THR A 594 -34.64 -44.91 47.52
CA THR A 594 -34.25 -44.28 48.80
C THR A 594 -33.80 -42.84 48.59
N GLU A 595 -34.30 -42.01 49.49
CA GLU A 595 -34.30 -40.55 49.50
C GLU A 595 -33.22 -40.04 50.48
N LYS A 596 -32.37 -39.07 50.10
CA LYS A 596 -31.75 -38.18 51.11
C LYS A 596 -31.32 -36.81 50.57
N LYS A 597 -31.61 -35.81 51.41
CA LYS A 597 -31.56 -34.37 51.22
C LYS A 597 -30.15 -33.77 51.10
N ARG A 598 -30.05 -32.78 50.20
CA ARG A 598 -29.38 -31.45 50.29
C ARG A 598 -28.27 -31.27 51.35
N GLY A 599 -27.06 -30.95 50.88
CA GLY A 599 -26.05 -30.25 51.69
C GLY A 599 -24.63 -30.26 51.12
N GLN A 600 -24.11 -29.06 50.88
CA GLN A 600 -22.68 -28.64 50.93
C GLN A 600 -21.65 -29.25 49.98
N TRP A 601 -20.94 -28.37 49.26
CA TRP A 601 -19.69 -28.65 48.55
C TRP A 601 -18.57 -29.05 49.52
N PRO A 602 -17.78 -30.09 49.20
CA PRO A 602 -16.43 -30.21 49.69
C PRO A 602 -15.41 -30.00 48.56
N GLN A 603 -14.43 -29.17 48.87
CA GLN A 603 -13.17 -29.04 48.17
C GLN A 603 -12.28 -30.20 48.65
N SER A 604 -11.80 -31.07 47.76
CA SER A 604 -10.67 -31.92 48.05
C SER A 604 -10.02 -32.52 46.81
N ASP A 605 -8.70 -32.43 46.83
CA ASP A 605 -7.69 -33.08 46.02
C ASP A 605 -8.01 -34.53 45.61
N LEU A 606 -7.66 -34.86 44.36
CA LEU A 606 -7.47 -36.25 43.92
C LEU A 606 -6.06 -36.37 43.35
N ASP A 607 -5.18 -36.82 44.25
CA ASP A 607 -3.86 -37.39 44.00
C ASP A 607 -3.98 -38.50 42.94
N ASN A 608 -3.41 -38.26 41.76
CA ASN A 608 -3.51 -39.16 40.63
C ASN A 608 -2.14 -39.81 40.41
N SER A 609 -1.84 -40.83 41.21
CA SER A 609 -0.59 -41.61 41.19
C SER A 609 -0.29 -42.19 39.79
N GLU A 610 -1.32 -42.48 39.00
CA GLU A 610 -1.19 -42.93 37.60
C GLU A 610 -0.67 -41.82 36.67
N VAL A 611 -1.07 -40.57 36.89
CA VAL A 611 -0.59 -39.42 36.11
C VAL A 611 0.89 -39.18 36.39
N ARG A 612 1.32 -39.33 37.65
CA ARG A 612 2.71 -39.20 38.07
C ARG A 612 3.59 -40.32 37.49
N GLN A 613 3.08 -41.56 37.48
CA GLN A 613 3.75 -42.69 36.84
C GLN A 613 3.88 -42.53 35.31
N LEU A 614 2.86 -41.95 34.67
CA LEU A 614 2.89 -41.63 33.24
C LEU A 614 3.86 -40.50 32.93
N THR A 615 3.96 -39.47 33.77
CA THR A 615 4.92 -38.37 33.58
C THR A 615 6.37 -38.85 33.75
N GLU A 616 6.65 -39.70 34.74
CA GLU A 616 7.99 -40.28 34.92
C GLU A 616 8.39 -41.21 33.76
N ARG A 617 7.43 -41.96 33.20
CA ARG A 617 7.68 -42.78 32.00
C ARG A 617 7.95 -41.94 30.76
N LEU A 618 7.29 -40.79 30.62
CA LEU A 618 7.48 -39.86 29.51
C LEU A 618 8.84 -39.16 29.59
N GLU A 619 9.23 -38.67 30.78
CA GLU A 619 10.56 -38.07 30.99
C GLU A 619 11.71 -39.07 30.77
N ASN A 620 11.50 -40.35 31.10
CA ASN A 620 12.49 -41.39 30.88
C ASN A 620 12.59 -41.78 29.38
N LEU A 621 11.50 -41.63 28.62
CA LEU A 621 11.50 -41.79 27.16
C LEU A 621 12.19 -40.62 26.46
N GLU A 622 11.95 -39.38 26.89
CA GLU A 622 12.62 -38.19 26.37
C GLU A 622 14.14 -38.27 26.61
N ARG A 623 14.59 -38.62 27.82
CA ARG A 623 16.01 -38.82 28.11
C ARG A 623 16.67 -39.90 27.25
N LYS A 624 15.95 -41.00 26.94
CA LYS A 624 16.46 -42.05 26.05
C LYS A 624 16.53 -41.60 24.60
N LEU A 625 15.59 -40.74 24.16
CA LEU A 625 15.57 -40.18 22.83
C LEU A 625 16.74 -39.19 22.64
N ASP A 626 16.99 -38.32 23.62
CA ASP A 626 18.11 -37.37 23.59
C ASP A 626 19.46 -38.10 23.58
N TYR A 627 19.60 -39.17 24.37
CA TYR A 627 20.80 -40.00 24.35
C TYR A 627 21.02 -40.70 22.99
N LEU A 628 19.96 -41.15 22.32
CA LEU A 628 20.04 -41.74 20.97
C LEU A 628 20.41 -40.70 19.91
N ILE A 629 19.86 -39.49 20.00
CA ILE A 629 20.18 -38.38 19.11
C ILE A 629 21.65 -37.98 19.28
N GLU A 630 22.14 -37.89 20.52
CA GLU A 630 23.53 -37.54 20.80
C GLU A 630 24.52 -38.62 20.31
N ASN A 631 24.15 -39.90 20.41
CA ASN A 631 24.96 -41.00 19.88
C ASN A 631 24.96 -41.07 18.35
N LEU A 632 23.81 -40.79 17.71
CA LEU A 632 23.74 -40.67 16.25
C LEU A 632 24.54 -39.47 15.74
N ALA A 633 24.53 -38.34 16.46
CA ALA A 633 25.35 -37.18 16.15
C ALA A 633 26.85 -37.48 16.31
N LYS A 634 27.26 -38.25 17.33
CA LYS A 634 28.64 -38.70 17.51
C LYS A 634 29.10 -39.74 16.48
N GLN A 635 28.19 -40.59 15.98
CA GLN A 635 28.47 -41.50 14.88
C GLN A 635 28.56 -40.80 13.52
N ALA A 636 27.87 -39.67 13.32
CA ALA A 636 27.94 -38.88 12.09
C ALA A 636 29.19 -37.98 11.99
N MET A 637 29.89 -37.75 13.11
CA MET A 637 31.15 -36.97 13.17
C MET A 637 32.43 -37.84 13.17
N LYS A 638 32.30 -39.16 13.07
CA LYS A 638 33.39 -40.11 12.82
C LYS A 638 33.29 -40.61 11.39
#